data_AF-A0A7X8J157-F1
#
_entry.id   AF-A0A7X8J157-F1
#
_cell.length_a   1.000
_cell.length_b   1.000
_cell.length_c   1.000
_cell.angle_alpha   90.00
_cell.angle_beta   90.00
_cell.angle_gamma   90.00
#
_symmetry.space_group_name_H-M   'P 1'
#
loop_
_entity.id
_entity.type
_entity.pdbx_description
1 polymer ?
#
loop_
_entity_poly.entity_id
_entity_poly.type
_entity_poly.pdbx_seq_one_letter_code
_entity_poly.pdbx_strand_id
1 'polypeptide(L)'
;MEKEAGITDDFRAWWDIERIWSKKPNEKPTTLRELLKLSGNRYYDSDKLVNSEYGDELIKIRKPFFLSEDQMSKEVVEYWAQRGLRKELIDGPEEWNKWAIFTPLSALKEENKDRKYPLIFALHGGGAGPDDGCTIFSTESEGYAELAAKHELILGVLDNHWDDGIMTFYDYLVKNYPVDVSRVYLTGFSAGGNRATQTSLLHPELFAGILVGAGLPFSFEYDQSLVDNAAKYRIPMIGIGGTHDKGNTIPFSTTNPIDNPLPEIVAKLFGAENKMRWANAFFKLNHIKHYSLEENLAHVSKTDDEVEKIIGIKVQHSKITYEMGQKHYWAEYSDDSGLCLVKYIYVDNLPHCVPPNMMTLGWEFLSKFSRDP
;
A
#
# COMPACT_ATOMS: atom_id res chain seq x y z
N MET A 1 4.84 36.15 -11.92
CA MET A 1 5.43 35.55 -13.14
C MET A 1 5.90 34.17 -12.74
N GLU A 2 4.96 33.23 -12.65
CA GLU A 2 5.29 31.82 -12.49
C GLU A 2 5.89 31.35 -13.82
N LYS A 3 7.07 30.74 -13.76
CA LYS A 3 7.59 29.99 -14.89
C LYS A 3 6.69 28.76 -15.01
N GLU A 4 5.80 28.74 -16.01
CA GLU A 4 5.38 27.48 -16.62
C GLU A 4 6.65 26.80 -17.13
N ALA A 5 7.25 25.96 -16.28
CA ALA A 5 8.22 25.00 -16.74
C ALA A 5 7.44 24.02 -17.61
N GLY A 6 7.58 24.13 -18.92
CA GLY A 6 7.23 23.04 -19.82
C GLY A 6 8.06 21.83 -19.41
N ILE A 7 7.52 21.02 -18.52
CA ILE A 7 8.15 19.82 -18.03
C ILE A 7 8.30 18.90 -19.24
N THR A 8 9.53 18.68 -19.68
CA THR A 8 9.84 17.75 -20.77
C THR A 8 9.43 16.34 -20.33
N ASP A 9 9.01 15.46 -21.26
CA ASP A 9 8.83 14.02 -20.99
C ASP A 9 10.16 13.28 -20.72
N ASP A 10 11.22 14.03 -20.39
CA ASP A 10 12.45 13.49 -19.79
C ASP A 10 12.19 13.24 -18.30
N PHE A 11 11.58 12.08 -18.02
CA PHE A 11 11.24 11.64 -16.67
C PHE A 11 12.43 11.61 -15.71
N ARG A 12 13.66 11.55 -16.23
CA ARG A 12 14.86 11.54 -15.37
C ARG A 12 15.08 12.87 -14.67
N ALA A 13 14.72 13.98 -15.30
CA ALA A 13 14.81 15.30 -14.68
C ALA A 13 13.83 15.46 -13.50
N TRP A 14 12.78 14.64 -13.41
CA TRP A 14 11.75 14.77 -12.38
C TRP A 14 12.18 14.23 -11.03
N TRP A 15 13.19 13.36 -11.02
CA TRP A 15 13.82 12.87 -9.79
C TRP A 15 14.38 14.00 -8.93
N ASP A 16 14.71 15.13 -9.56
CA ASP A 16 15.37 16.28 -8.96
C ASP A 16 14.41 17.48 -8.81
N ILE A 17 13.10 17.29 -9.06
CA ILE A 17 12.08 18.29 -8.75
C ILE A 17 11.78 18.27 -7.26
N GLU A 18 11.89 19.43 -6.63
CA GLU A 18 11.55 19.60 -5.22
C GLU A 18 10.03 19.66 -5.00
N ARG A 19 9.56 18.93 -3.99
CA ARG A 19 8.16 18.88 -3.57
C ARG A 19 8.06 18.82 -2.04
N ILE A 20 6.90 19.22 -1.53
CA ILE A 20 6.47 18.97 -0.15
C ILE A 20 5.74 17.63 -0.13
N TRP A 21 6.22 16.67 0.65
CA TRP A 21 5.77 15.27 0.61
C TRP A 21 4.76 14.94 1.71
N SER A 22 4.68 15.76 2.75
CA SER A 22 3.83 15.56 3.91
C SER A 22 3.11 16.83 4.33
N LYS A 23 2.18 16.69 5.26
CA LYS A 23 1.45 17.81 5.85
C LYS A 23 2.22 18.47 7.01
N LYS A 24 3.47 18.07 7.26
CA LYS A 24 4.23 18.54 8.42
C LYS A 24 4.51 20.04 8.33
N PRO A 25 4.21 20.82 9.38
CA PRO A 25 4.50 22.25 9.42
C PRO A 25 5.98 22.52 9.20
N ASN A 26 6.28 23.50 8.33
CA ASN A 26 7.65 23.90 8.00
C ASN A 26 8.50 22.80 7.36
N GLU A 27 7.88 21.77 6.76
CA GLU A 27 8.61 20.84 5.90
C GLU A 27 9.31 21.62 4.79
N LYS A 28 10.58 21.31 4.56
CA LYS A 28 11.33 21.89 3.45
C LYS A 28 11.10 21.03 2.21
N PRO A 29 10.92 21.65 1.03
CA PRO A 29 10.91 20.90 -0.21
C PRO A 29 12.16 20.02 -0.33
N THR A 30 11.98 18.80 -0.82
CA THR A 30 13.08 17.87 -1.11
C THR A 30 12.74 17.09 -2.37
N THR A 31 13.73 16.45 -2.94
CA THR A 31 13.58 15.66 -4.17
C THR A 31 13.21 14.21 -3.85
N LEU A 32 12.58 13.52 -4.81
CA LEU A 32 12.29 12.09 -4.64
C LEU A 32 13.57 11.28 -4.46
N ARG A 33 14.64 11.67 -5.17
CA ARG A 33 15.96 11.03 -5.06
C ARG A 33 16.49 11.07 -3.62
N GLU A 34 16.46 12.23 -2.99
CA GLU A 34 16.92 12.40 -1.60
C GLU A 34 16.03 11.63 -0.61
N LEU A 35 14.71 11.71 -0.78
CA LEU A 35 13.74 10.99 0.05
C LEU A 35 14.02 9.49 0.03
N LEU A 36 14.17 8.89 -1.16
CA LEU A 36 14.40 7.46 -1.30
C LEU A 36 15.75 7.04 -0.72
N LYS A 37 16.79 7.84 -0.91
CA LYS A 37 18.12 7.59 -0.33
C LYS A 37 18.11 7.54 1.19
N LEU A 38 17.31 8.39 1.86
CA LEU A 38 17.18 8.39 3.32
C LEU A 38 16.35 7.20 3.85
N SER A 39 15.50 6.65 3.00
CA SER A 39 14.54 5.59 3.32
C SER A 39 15.08 4.16 3.09
N GLY A 40 16.23 4.03 2.43
CA GLY A 40 16.90 2.75 2.18
C GLY A 40 17.88 2.38 3.29
N ASN A 41 18.16 1.09 3.43
CA ASN A 41 19.22 0.60 4.30
C ASN A 41 20.62 0.74 3.65
N ARG A 42 21.71 0.38 4.35
CA ARG A 42 23.09 0.55 3.87
C ARG A 42 23.45 -0.20 2.58
N TYR A 43 22.63 -1.18 2.18
CA TYR A 43 22.84 -1.92 0.94
C TYR A 43 22.03 -1.35 -0.23
N TYR A 44 21.17 -0.36 0.01
CA TYR A 44 20.35 0.27 -1.02
C TYR A 44 21.22 1.03 -2.01
N ASP A 45 21.13 0.67 -3.29
CA ASP A 45 21.78 1.37 -4.39
C ASP A 45 20.79 2.30 -5.09
N SER A 46 20.78 3.57 -4.65
CA SER A 46 19.90 4.59 -5.20
C SER A 46 20.23 4.93 -6.65
N ASP A 47 21.49 4.91 -7.05
CA ASP A 47 21.88 5.27 -8.42
C ASP A 47 21.46 4.16 -9.38
N LYS A 48 21.57 2.90 -8.97
CA LYS A 48 21.03 1.76 -9.72
C LYS A 48 19.52 1.88 -9.93
N LEU A 49 18.76 2.25 -8.89
CA LEU A 49 17.31 2.42 -9.03
C LEU A 49 16.97 3.55 -10.02
N VAL A 50 17.55 4.74 -9.83
CA VAL A 50 17.25 5.90 -10.68
C VAL A 50 17.63 5.65 -12.15
N ASN A 51 18.67 4.87 -12.41
CA ASN A 51 19.12 4.55 -13.78
C ASN A 51 18.52 3.26 -14.35
N SER A 52 17.38 2.79 -13.82
CA SER A 52 16.70 1.56 -14.26
C SER A 52 15.32 1.83 -14.85
N GLU A 53 14.80 0.89 -15.64
CA GLU A 53 13.39 0.90 -16.10
C GLU A 53 12.42 0.98 -14.92
N TYR A 54 12.73 0.31 -13.81
CA TYR A 54 11.94 0.35 -12.59
C TYR A 54 11.88 1.76 -11.99
N GLY A 55 12.99 2.49 -12.01
CA GLY A 55 13.06 3.90 -11.59
C GLY A 55 12.28 4.83 -12.53
N ASP A 56 12.34 4.59 -13.84
CA ASP A 56 11.57 5.33 -14.83
C ASP A 56 10.05 5.15 -14.59
N GLU A 57 9.58 3.94 -14.28
CA GLU A 57 8.17 3.71 -13.96
C GLU A 57 7.77 4.31 -12.61
N LEU A 58 8.64 4.25 -11.60
CA LEU A 58 8.40 4.84 -10.27
C LEU A 58 8.14 6.35 -10.34
N ILE A 59 8.87 7.08 -11.19
CA ILE A 59 8.67 8.52 -11.37
C ILE A 59 7.47 8.83 -12.28
N LYS A 60 7.20 7.99 -13.29
CA LYS A 60 6.05 8.16 -14.21
C LYS A 60 4.71 8.04 -13.52
N ILE A 61 4.54 7.07 -12.62
CA ILE A 61 3.27 6.93 -11.86
C ILE A 61 2.97 8.18 -11.02
N ARG A 62 4.00 8.94 -10.63
CA ARG A 62 3.88 10.19 -9.87
C ARG A 62 3.68 11.42 -10.75
N LYS A 63 3.46 11.26 -12.05
CA LYS A 63 3.30 12.37 -13.00
C LYS A 63 2.33 13.45 -12.51
N PRO A 64 1.11 13.15 -12.05
CA PRO A 64 0.17 14.18 -11.61
C PRO A 64 0.75 15.09 -10.52
N PHE A 65 1.42 14.50 -9.54
CA PHE A 65 2.08 15.21 -8.43
C PHE A 65 3.23 16.13 -8.88
N PHE A 66 3.85 15.85 -10.03
CA PHE A 66 4.87 16.73 -10.60
C PHE A 66 4.30 17.76 -11.58
N LEU A 67 3.10 17.54 -12.15
CA LEU A 67 2.47 18.50 -13.07
C LEU A 67 2.04 19.81 -12.38
N SER A 68 1.66 19.76 -11.11
CA SER A 68 1.13 20.90 -10.37
C SER A 68 1.43 20.77 -8.87
N GLU A 69 1.38 21.88 -8.15
CA GLU A 69 1.32 21.89 -6.68
C GLU A 69 -0.13 21.84 -6.15
N ASP A 70 -1.09 22.25 -6.98
CA ASP A 70 -2.51 22.15 -6.70
C ASP A 70 -3.08 20.84 -7.27
N GLN A 71 -3.54 19.97 -6.37
CA GLN A 71 -4.13 18.68 -6.73
C GLN A 71 -5.43 18.81 -7.53
N MET A 72 -6.09 19.97 -7.53
CA MET A 72 -7.29 20.23 -8.34
C MET A 72 -7.04 21.22 -9.48
N SER A 73 -5.77 21.44 -9.85
CA SER A 73 -5.47 22.25 -11.03
C SER A 73 -6.11 21.66 -12.28
N LYS A 74 -6.36 22.52 -13.27
CA LYS A 74 -6.98 22.11 -14.53
C LYS A 74 -6.20 20.97 -15.20
N GLU A 75 -4.87 21.04 -15.17
CA GLU A 75 -3.96 20.06 -15.77
C GLU A 75 -4.11 18.69 -15.11
N VAL A 76 -4.21 18.63 -13.77
CA VAL A 76 -4.38 17.39 -13.02
C VAL A 76 -5.76 16.79 -13.26
N VAL A 77 -6.81 17.60 -13.21
CA VAL A 77 -8.18 17.13 -13.45
C VAL A 77 -8.35 16.64 -14.89
N GLU A 78 -7.80 17.35 -15.89
CA GLU A 78 -7.83 16.93 -17.29
C GLU A 78 -6.99 15.66 -17.53
N TYR A 79 -5.84 15.52 -16.85
CA TYR A 79 -5.01 14.31 -16.92
C TYR A 79 -5.81 13.06 -16.55
N TRP A 80 -6.63 13.13 -15.50
CA TRP A 80 -7.47 12.04 -15.04
C TRP A 80 -8.74 11.86 -15.87
N ALA A 81 -9.36 12.94 -16.32
CA ALA A 81 -10.53 12.88 -17.21
C ALA A 81 -10.20 12.18 -18.53
N GLN A 82 -9.03 12.45 -19.12
CA GLN A 82 -8.54 11.75 -20.32
C GLN A 82 -8.31 10.25 -20.10
N ARG A 83 -8.13 9.83 -18.84
CA ARG A 83 -7.98 8.43 -18.42
C ARG A 83 -9.29 7.81 -17.94
N GLY A 84 -10.42 8.49 -18.12
CA GLY A 84 -11.73 7.94 -17.79
C GLY A 84 -12.14 8.12 -16.33
N LEU A 85 -11.51 9.02 -15.57
CA LEU A 85 -11.87 9.31 -14.18
C LEU A 85 -12.36 10.74 -13.99
N ARG A 86 -13.46 10.92 -13.26
CA ARG A 86 -13.79 12.19 -12.61
C ARG A 86 -13.07 12.23 -11.27
N LYS A 87 -12.28 13.28 -11.05
CA LYS A 87 -11.67 13.58 -9.76
C LYS A 87 -12.49 14.63 -9.02
N GLU A 88 -12.79 14.38 -7.75
CA GLU A 88 -13.42 15.31 -6.83
C GLU A 88 -12.53 15.44 -5.59
N LEU A 89 -12.51 16.62 -4.99
CA LEU A 89 -11.91 16.86 -3.68
C LEU A 89 -12.95 17.56 -2.82
N ILE A 90 -13.37 16.91 -1.74
CA ILE A 90 -14.43 17.40 -0.86
C ILE A 90 -13.97 17.41 0.60
N ASP A 91 -14.71 18.15 1.43
CA ASP A 91 -14.50 18.20 2.87
C ASP A 91 -15.00 16.93 3.55
N GLY A 92 -14.19 16.42 4.46
CA GLY A 92 -14.61 15.43 5.45
C GLY A 92 -15.33 16.07 6.64
N PRO A 93 -15.70 15.28 7.66
CA PRO A 93 -16.39 15.77 8.85
C PRO A 93 -15.57 16.77 9.67
N GLU A 94 -14.25 16.61 9.71
CA GLU A 94 -13.33 17.50 10.41
C GLU A 94 -12.77 18.59 9.48
N GLU A 95 -12.52 19.79 10.02
CA GLU A 95 -12.05 20.96 9.24
C GLU A 95 -10.75 20.72 8.45
N TRP A 96 -9.92 19.79 8.92
CA TRP A 96 -8.63 19.45 8.30
C TRP A 96 -8.70 18.21 7.39
N ASN A 97 -9.81 17.46 7.44
CA ASN A 97 -9.95 16.20 6.73
C ASN A 97 -10.50 16.47 5.33
N LYS A 98 -9.81 15.98 4.31
CA LYS A 98 -10.31 15.99 2.93
C LYS A 98 -10.47 14.58 2.41
N TRP A 99 -11.33 14.45 1.41
CA TRP A 99 -11.52 13.23 0.64
C TRP A 99 -11.30 13.52 -0.84
N ALA A 100 -10.34 12.82 -1.45
CA ALA A 100 -10.27 12.73 -2.90
C ALA A 100 -11.06 11.50 -3.36
N ILE A 101 -11.98 11.72 -4.30
CA ILE A 101 -12.83 10.68 -4.86
C ILE A 101 -12.58 10.62 -6.35
N PHE A 102 -12.21 9.43 -6.83
CA PHE A 102 -12.11 9.14 -8.25
C PHE A 102 -13.26 8.24 -8.64
N THR A 103 -14.10 8.70 -9.56
CA THR A 103 -15.24 7.95 -10.09
C THR A 103 -15.03 7.67 -11.57
N PRO A 104 -15.22 6.41 -12.05
CA PRO A 104 -15.18 6.14 -13.48
C PRO A 104 -16.20 7.00 -14.23
N LEU A 105 -15.78 7.68 -15.30
CA LEU A 105 -16.67 8.51 -16.12
C LEU A 105 -17.80 7.67 -16.74
N SER A 106 -17.61 6.36 -16.90
CA SER A 106 -18.67 5.45 -17.32
C SER A 106 -19.84 5.40 -16.33
N ALA A 107 -19.60 5.63 -15.03
CA ALA A 107 -20.65 5.65 -14.00
C ALA A 107 -21.60 6.85 -14.13
N LEU A 108 -21.20 7.87 -14.90
CA LEU A 108 -22.01 9.08 -15.15
C LEU A 108 -22.91 8.94 -16.39
N LYS A 109 -22.78 7.84 -17.13
CA LYS A 109 -23.56 7.59 -18.34
C LYS A 109 -24.91 6.99 -17.98
N GLU A 110 -25.98 7.47 -18.62
CA GLU A 110 -27.35 6.99 -18.37
C GLU A 110 -27.50 5.49 -18.60
N GLU A 111 -26.80 4.92 -19.59
CA GLU A 111 -26.82 3.47 -19.84
C GLU A 111 -26.23 2.62 -18.71
N ASN A 112 -25.47 3.22 -17.78
CA ASN A 112 -24.83 2.55 -16.65
C ASN A 112 -25.45 2.91 -15.30
N LYS A 113 -26.61 3.57 -15.24
CA LYS A 113 -27.21 4.04 -13.97
C LYS A 113 -27.44 2.97 -12.91
N ASP A 114 -27.65 1.73 -13.36
CA ASP A 114 -27.86 0.57 -12.48
C ASP A 114 -26.58 -0.24 -12.24
N ARG A 115 -25.48 0.09 -12.95
CA ARG A 115 -24.19 -0.58 -12.78
C ARG A 115 -23.55 -0.13 -11.47
N LYS A 116 -23.05 -1.11 -10.71
CA LYS A 116 -22.23 -0.88 -9.51
C LYS A 116 -20.76 -1.17 -9.79
N TYR A 117 -19.89 -0.44 -9.11
CA TYR A 117 -18.45 -0.40 -9.33
C TYR A 117 -17.72 -0.81 -8.05
N PRO A 118 -16.64 -1.62 -8.13
CA PRO A 118 -15.83 -1.92 -6.96
C PRO A 118 -15.27 -0.64 -6.33
N LEU A 119 -15.12 -0.67 -5.02
CA LEU A 119 -14.51 0.41 -4.24
C LEU A 119 -13.15 -0.03 -3.73
N ILE A 120 -12.14 0.82 -3.88
CA ILE A 120 -10.84 0.65 -3.23
C ILE A 120 -10.48 1.91 -2.44
N PHE A 121 -10.06 1.72 -1.19
CA PHE A 121 -9.52 2.81 -0.37
C PHE A 121 -8.00 2.81 -0.41
N ALA A 122 -7.39 3.99 -0.58
CA ALA A 122 -5.95 4.19 -0.45
C ALA A 122 -5.62 4.99 0.81
N LEU A 123 -4.91 4.35 1.74
CA LEU A 123 -4.47 4.93 3.00
C LEU A 123 -3.01 5.38 2.91
N HIS A 124 -2.76 6.64 3.25
CA HIS A 124 -1.46 7.28 3.09
C HIS A 124 -0.43 6.84 4.16
N GLY A 125 0.85 7.10 3.91
CA GLY A 125 1.92 6.89 4.90
C GLY A 125 1.92 7.96 6.00
N GLY A 126 2.53 7.63 7.15
CA GLY A 126 2.58 8.51 8.34
C GLY A 126 1.26 8.59 9.13
N GLY A 127 1.19 9.48 10.13
CA GLY A 127 0.03 9.58 11.01
C GLY A 127 -1.19 10.21 10.33
N ALA A 128 -2.36 10.12 10.96
CA ALA A 128 -3.62 10.71 10.48
C ALA A 128 -3.93 11.96 11.32
N GLY A 129 -3.60 13.12 10.78
CA GLY A 129 -3.82 14.41 11.45
C GLY A 129 -3.66 15.59 10.50
N PRO A 130 -4.01 16.81 10.96
CA PRO A 130 -3.87 18.03 10.16
C PRO A 130 -2.43 18.29 9.72
N ASP A 131 -1.47 17.95 10.59
CA ASP A 131 -0.06 18.29 10.49
C ASP A 131 0.86 17.04 10.38
N ASP A 132 0.30 15.88 10.00
CA ASP A 132 1.04 14.61 9.94
C ASP A 132 0.65 13.76 8.73
N GLY A 133 1.58 12.92 8.28
CA GLY A 133 1.41 12.01 7.16
C GLY A 133 1.58 12.62 5.78
N CYS A 134 1.66 11.74 4.78
CA CYS A 134 1.73 12.10 3.37
C CYS A 134 0.48 12.85 2.93
N THR A 135 0.60 13.69 1.91
CA THR A 135 -0.55 14.39 1.33
C THR A 135 -1.45 13.42 0.56
N ILE A 136 -2.74 13.72 0.46
CA ILE A 136 -3.66 13.01 -0.45
C ILE A 136 -3.11 13.01 -1.87
N PHE A 137 -2.60 14.15 -2.34
CA PHE A 137 -2.10 14.28 -3.70
C PHE A 137 -0.91 13.37 -4.00
N SER A 138 0.03 13.28 -3.06
CA SER A 138 1.14 12.33 -3.18
C SER A 138 0.58 10.91 -3.28
N THR A 139 -0.32 10.55 -2.37
CA THR A 139 -0.89 9.19 -2.24
C THR A 139 -1.66 8.76 -3.48
N GLU A 140 -2.58 9.58 -3.99
CA GLU A 140 -3.35 9.23 -5.20
C GLU A 140 -2.45 9.02 -6.43
N SER A 141 -1.26 9.64 -6.43
CA SER A 141 -0.26 9.59 -7.50
C SER A 141 0.77 8.46 -7.32
N GLU A 142 0.51 7.46 -6.48
CA GLU A 142 1.40 6.30 -6.30
C GLU A 142 0.89 5.04 -7.01
N GLY A 143 0.12 5.19 -8.09
CA GLY A 143 -0.42 4.08 -8.88
C GLY A 143 -1.88 3.73 -8.56
N TYR A 144 -2.47 4.31 -7.50
CA TYR A 144 -3.85 4.01 -7.08
C TYR A 144 -4.87 4.53 -8.09
N ALA A 145 -4.74 5.78 -8.54
CA ALA A 145 -5.65 6.36 -9.52
C ALA A 145 -5.46 5.73 -10.92
N GLU A 146 -4.25 5.33 -11.30
CA GLU A 146 -4.00 4.53 -12.51
C GLU A 146 -4.75 3.20 -12.48
N LEU A 147 -4.75 2.51 -11.33
CA LEU A 147 -5.50 1.28 -11.15
C LEU A 147 -7.00 1.52 -11.31
N ALA A 148 -7.52 2.57 -10.67
CA ALA A 148 -8.93 2.94 -10.75
C ALA A 148 -9.36 3.25 -12.19
N ALA A 149 -8.52 3.94 -12.95
CA ALA A 149 -8.74 4.22 -14.37
C ALA A 149 -8.77 2.93 -15.21
N LYS A 150 -7.77 2.06 -15.02
CA LYS A 150 -7.60 0.83 -15.80
C LYS A 150 -8.73 -0.18 -15.60
N HIS A 151 -9.27 -0.26 -14.38
CA HIS A 151 -10.24 -1.29 -14.00
C HIS A 151 -11.64 -0.75 -13.69
N GLU A 152 -11.88 0.54 -13.94
CA GLU A 152 -13.13 1.23 -13.59
C GLU A 152 -13.51 1.00 -12.13
N LEU A 153 -12.65 1.45 -11.20
CA LEU A 153 -12.90 1.37 -9.76
C LEU A 153 -13.31 2.75 -9.25
N ILE A 154 -14.17 2.79 -8.24
CA ILE A 154 -14.27 3.96 -7.38
C ILE A 154 -13.05 3.91 -6.45
N LEU A 155 -12.26 4.99 -6.41
CA LEU A 155 -11.13 5.13 -5.50
C LEU A 155 -11.43 6.24 -4.48
N GLY A 156 -11.32 5.90 -3.21
CA GLY A 156 -11.36 6.85 -2.10
C GLY A 156 -9.98 7.03 -1.47
N VAL A 157 -9.51 8.28 -1.40
CA VAL A 157 -8.29 8.67 -0.67
C VAL A 157 -8.67 9.68 0.39
N LEU A 158 -8.21 9.48 1.62
CA LEU A 158 -8.65 10.26 2.79
C LEU A 158 -7.50 10.66 3.70
N ASP A 159 -7.61 11.84 4.32
CA ASP A 159 -6.64 12.32 5.32
C ASP A 159 -6.84 11.63 6.68
N ASN A 160 -8.09 11.50 7.14
CA ASN A 160 -8.40 10.76 8.36
C ASN A 160 -8.50 9.26 8.07
N HIS A 161 -7.37 8.57 8.07
CA HIS A 161 -7.29 7.10 7.95
C HIS A 161 -7.30 6.37 9.30
N TRP A 162 -7.88 6.98 10.35
CA TRP A 162 -8.37 6.24 11.52
C TRP A 162 -9.63 5.44 11.17
N ASP A 163 -9.98 4.47 12.01
CA ASP A 163 -11.07 3.53 11.75
C ASP A 163 -12.42 4.23 11.52
N ASP A 164 -12.77 5.18 12.39
CA ASP A 164 -13.96 6.01 12.30
C ASP A 164 -13.96 6.91 11.05
N GLY A 165 -12.79 7.44 10.67
CA GLY A 165 -12.61 8.19 9.43
C GLY A 165 -12.86 7.34 8.18
N ILE A 166 -12.33 6.12 8.15
CA ILE A 166 -12.54 5.18 7.04
C ILE A 166 -14.01 4.77 6.95
N MET A 167 -14.65 4.43 8.08
CA MET A 167 -16.07 4.04 8.10
C MET A 167 -17.00 5.19 7.73
N THR A 168 -16.71 6.41 8.20
CA THR A 168 -17.50 7.59 7.83
C THR A 168 -17.41 7.87 6.33
N PHE A 169 -16.22 7.72 5.75
CA PHE A 169 -16.05 7.90 4.30
C PHE A 169 -16.69 6.76 3.50
N TYR A 170 -16.64 5.53 4.00
CA TYR A 170 -17.35 4.39 3.42
C TYR A 170 -18.86 4.62 3.35
N ASP A 171 -19.49 5.02 4.46
CA ASP A 171 -20.92 5.32 4.49
C ASP A 171 -21.29 6.42 3.51
N TYR A 172 -20.46 7.47 3.42
CA TYR A 172 -20.62 8.54 2.44
C TYR A 172 -20.55 8.01 1.00
N LEU A 173 -19.55 7.19 0.67
CA LEU A 173 -19.37 6.65 -0.67
C LEU A 173 -20.52 5.71 -1.06
N VAL A 174 -20.92 4.79 -0.20
CA VAL A 174 -22.03 3.86 -0.48
C VAL A 174 -23.35 4.60 -0.67
N LYS A 175 -23.57 5.68 0.10
CA LYS A 175 -24.79 6.49 0.00
C LYS A 175 -24.84 7.31 -1.29
N ASN A 176 -23.71 7.86 -1.74
CA ASN A 176 -23.70 8.88 -2.80
C ASN A 176 -23.15 8.39 -4.15
N TYR A 177 -22.50 7.23 -4.19
CA TYR A 177 -21.86 6.69 -5.39
C TYR A 177 -22.34 5.26 -5.68
N PRO A 178 -22.25 4.78 -6.94
CA PRO A 178 -22.71 3.44 -7.31
C PRO A 178 -21.71 2.36 -6.88
N VAL A 179 -21.48 2.24 -5.58
CA VAL A 179 -20.56 1.26 -5.00
C VAL A 179 -21.16 -0.14 -5.04
N ASP A 180 -20.37 -1.11 -5.47
CA ASP A 180 -20.61 -2.53 -5.28
C ASP A 180 -20.08 -2.96 -3.91
N VAL A 181 -20.98 -3.05 -2.93
CA VAL A 181 -20.64 -3.37 -1.54
C VAL A 181 -20.09 -4.80 -1.36
N SER A 182 -20.26 -5.69 -2.35
CA SER A 182 -19.61 -7.00 -2.34
C SER A 182 -18.12 -6.94 -2.70
N ARG A 183 -17.64 -5.85 -3.32
CA ARG A 183 -16.27 -5.68 -3.81
C ARG A 183 -15.65 -4.38 -3.30
N VAL A 184 -15.51 -4.33 -1.98
CA VAL A 184 -14.81 -3.25 -1.26
C VAL A 184 -13.43 -3.75 -0.85
N TYR A 185 -12.38 -3.00 -1.19
CA TYR A 185 -10.99 -3.35 -0.90
C TYR A 185 -10.31 -2.23 -0.11
N LEU A 186 -9.34 -2.61 0.72
CA LEU A 186 -8.58 -1.68 1.54
C LEU A 186 -7.09 -1.83 1.25
N THR A 187 -6.44 -0.73 0.92
CA THR A 187 -5.00 -0.71 0.67
C THR A 187 -4.34 0.49 1.32
N GLY A 188 -3.07 0.35 1.67
CA GLY A 188 -2.28 1.48 2.16
C GLY A 188 -0.80 1.19 2.19
N PHE A 189 0.00 2.25 2.36
CA PHE A 189 1.45 2.15 2.43
C PHE A 189 1.98 2.55 3.81
N SER A 190 2.98 1.84 4.32
CA SER A 190 3.62 2.07 5.62
C SER A 190 2.60 2.08 6.77
N ALA A 191 2.45 3.21 7.47
CA ALA A 191 1.40 3.40 8.47
C ALA A 191 -0.01 3.13 7.91
N GLY A 192 -0.30 3.53 6.66
CA GLY A 192 -1.56 3.21 5.98
C GLY A 192 -1.74 1.71 5.77
N GLY A 193 -0.66 0.96 5.51
CA GLY A 193 -0.71 -0.51 5.44
C GLY A 193 -1.02 -1.14 6.80
N ASN A 194 -0.48 -0.57 7.89
CA ASN A 194 -0.86 -0.97 9.25
C ASN A 194 -2.34 -0.64 9.54
N ARG A 195 -2.84 0.55 9.15
CA ARG A 195 -4.25 0.93 9.31
C ARG A 195 -5.18 0.00 8.54
N ALA A 196 -4.82 -0.33 7.30
CA ALA A 196 -5.56 -1.27 6.47
C ALA A 196 -5.72 -2.63 7.18
N THR A 197 -4.63 -3.11 7.77
CA THR A 197 -4.65 -4.34 8.58
C THR A 197 -5.58 -4.20 9.79
N GLN A 198 -5.43 -3.15 10.60
CA GLN A 198 -6.23 -2.96 11.80
C GLN A 198 -7.73 -2.83 11.51
N THR A 199 -8.10 -1.96 10.59
CA THR A 199 -9.50 -1.72 10.21
C THR A 199 -10.13 -2.98 9.60
N SER A 200 -9.37 -3.78 8.84
CA SER A 200 -9.89 -5.06 8.34
C SER A 200 -10.24 -6.06 9.44
N LEU A 201 -9.57 -5.98 10.60
CA LEU A 201 -9.88 -6.86 11.74
C LEU A 201 -11.03 -6.32 12.59
N LEU A 202 -11.23 -5.00 12.62
CA LEU A 202 -12.36 -4.35 13.29
C LEU A 202 -13.66 -4.56 12.52
N HIS A 203 -13.58 -4.59 11.19
CA HIS A 203 -14.71 -4.78 10.26
C HIS A 203 -14.46 -5.97 9.30
N PRO A 204 -14.29 -7.19 9.84
CA PRO A 204 -13.85 -8.37 9.08
C PRO A 204 -14.87 -8.87 8.04
N GLU A 205 -16.12 -8.45 8.14
CA GLU A 205 -17.20 -8.70 7.18
C GLU A 205 -17.10 -7.83 5.92
N LEU A 206 -16.46 -6.66 6.00
CA LEU A 206 -16.61 -5.60 5.01
C LEU A 206 -15.72 -5.77 3.78
N PHE A 207 -14.42 -5.97 3.99
CA PHE A 207 -13.44 -5.91 2.90
C PHE A 207 -13.26 -7.27 2.22
N ALA A 208 -13.45 -7.35 0.91
CA ALA A 208 -13.24 -8.57 0.12
C ALA A 208 -11.77 -9.03 0.10
N GLY A 209 -10.83 -8.11 0.32
CA GLY A 209 -9.41 -8.39 0.52
C GLY A 209 -8.63 -7.10 0.76
N ILE A 210 -7.39 -7.24 1.24
CA ILE A 210 -6.52 -6.10 1.55
C ILE A 210 -5.14 -6.19 0.89
N LEU A 211 -4.59 -5.02 0.55
CA LEU A 211 -3.19 -4.88 0.16
C LEU A 211 -2.43 -4.08 1.22
N VAL A 212 -1.28 -4.60 1.63
CA VAL A 212 -0.42 -3.97 2.65
C VAL A 212 0.94 -3.63 2.03
N GLY A 213 1.16 -2.36 1.71
CA GLY A 213 2.42 -1.86 1.17
C GLY A 213 3.39 -1.49 2.28
N ALA A 214 4.54 -2.15 2.41
CA ALA A 214 5.58 -1.90 3.43
C ALA A 214 5.05 -1.66 4.86
N GLY A 215 3.89 -2.24 5.19
CA GLY A 215 3.24 -2.09 6.49
C GLY A 215 3.64 -3.23 7.40
N LEU A 216 4.23 -2.91 8.55
CA LEU A 216 4.30 -3.83 9.67
C LEU A 216 3.26 -3.45 10.72
N PRO A 217 2.46 -4.39 11.22
CA PRO A 217 1.33 -4.03 12.04
C PRO A 217 1.69 -3.92 13.52
N PHE A 218 1.89 -2.69 13.96
CA PHE A 218 2.13 -2.27 15.35
C PHE A 218 1.06 -2.74 16.34
N SER A 219 -0.17 -2.94 15.86
CA SER A 219 -1.36 -3.16 16.69
C SER A 219 -1.56 -4.58 17.17
N PHE A 220 -0.92 -5.59 16.56
CA PHE A 220 -1.09 -6.98 17.01
C PHE A 220 -0.56 -7.21 18.42
N GLU A 221 0.40 -6.40 18.90
CA GLU A 221 0.96 -6.57 20.23
C GLU A 221 -0.14 -6.57 21.33
N TYR A 222 -1.24 -5.84 21.12
CA TYR A 222 -2.15 -5.44 22.19
C TYR A 222 -3.47 -6.21 22.30
N ASP A 223 -3.94 -6.92 21.26
CA ASP A 223 -5.26 -7.56 21.34
C ASP A 223 -5.41 -8.83 20.48
N GLN A 224 -5.23 -10.00 21.10
CA GLN A 224 -5.49 -11.28 20.44
C GLN A 224 -6.98 -11.54 20.20
N SER A 225 -7.86 -10.96 21.01
CA SER A 225 -9.31 -11.15 20.88
C SER A 225 -9.84 -10.55 19.59
N LEU A 226 -9.21 -9.48 19.08
CA LEU A 226 -9.50 -8.89 17.78
C LEU A 226 -9.35 -9.92 16.65
N VAL A 227 -8.23 -10.66 16.63
CA VAL A 227 -8.00 -11.72 15.63
C VAL A 227 -8.99 -12.86 15.79
N ASP A 228 -9.28 -13.26 17.03
CA ASP A 228 -10.19 -14.36 17.31
C ASP A 228 -11.64 -14.03 16.91
N ASN A 229 -12.06 -12.79 17.11
CA ASN A 229 -13.36 -12.29 16.65
C ASN A 229 -13.45 -12.23 15.12
N ALA A 230 -12.38 -11.79 14.47
CA ALA A 230 -12.29 -11.71 13.01
C ALA A 230 -12.18 -13.08 12.33
N ALA A 231 -11.70 -14.13 13.01
CA ALA A 231 -11.48 -15.47 12.45
C ALA A 231 -12.74 -16.21 11.99
N LYS A 232 -13.93 -15.63 12.20
CA LYS A 232 -15.19 -16.09 11.59
C LYS A 232 -15.24 -15.76 10.09
N TYR A 233 -14.42 -14.83 9.64
CA TYR A 233 -14.30 -14.38 8.26
C TYR A 233 -12.90 -14.70 7.73
N ARG A 234 -12.84 -14.96 6.41
CA ARG A 234 -11.58 -14.98 5.67
C ARG A 234 -11.26 -13.57 5.21
N ILE A 235 -10.00 -13.16 5.31
CA ILE A 235 -9.52 -11.86 4.84
C ILE A 235 -8.30 -12.12 3.94
N PRO A 236 -8.50 -12.26 2.61
CA PRO A 236 -7.41 -12.39 1.67
C PRO A 236 -6.46 -11.19 1.77
N MET A 237 -5.16 -11.44 1.84
CA MET A 237 -4.15 -10.40 2.05
C MET A 237 -2.97 -10.57 1.10
N ILE A 238 -2.53 -9.47 0.49
CA ILE A 238 -1.27 -9.39 -0.23
C ILE A 238 -0.38 -8.30 0.37
N GLY A 239 0.82 -8.66 0.79
CA GLY A 239 1.82 -7.75 1.32
C GLY A 239 2.89 -7.49 0.28
N ILE A 240 3.23 -6.22 0.03
CA ILE A 240 4.24 -5.86 -0.96
C ILE A 240 5.23 -4.87 -0.35
N GLY A 241 6.54 -5.08 -0.50
CA GLY A 241 7.55 -4.18 0.06
C GLY A 241 8.90 -4.28 -0.67
N GLY A 242 9.90 -3.57 -0.14
CA GLY A 242 11.26 -3.58 -0.67
C GLY A 242 12.22 -4.37 0.21
N THR A 243 13.19 -5.06 -0.39
CA THR A 243 14.24 -5.78 0.37
C THR A 243 15.26 -4.84 1.01
N HIS A 244 15.31 -3.58 0.55
CA HIS A 244 16.24 -2.56 1.01
C HIS A 244 15.57 -1.48 1.87
N ASP A 245 14.36 -1.75 2.34
CA ASP A 245 13.64 -0.91 3.30
C ASP A 245 14.42 -0.81 4.62
N LYS A 246 14.54 0.41 5.15
CA LYS A 246 15.22 0.70 6.42
C LYS A 246 14.38 0.33 7.66
N GLY A 247 13.06 0.20 7.52
CA GLY A 247 12.08 -0.02 8.59
C GLY A 247 12.00 -1.44 9.15
N ASN A 248 12.95 -2.33 8.83
CA ASN A 248 12.98 -3.73 9.27
C ASN A 248 11.75 -4.56 8.88
N THR A 249 11.11 -4.24 7.74
CA THR A 249 9.92 -4.95 7.23
C THR A 249 10.22 -6.43 6.96
N ILE A 250 11.44 -6.73 6.49
CA ILE A 250 12.02 -8.08 6.36
C ILE A 250 13.50 -8.07 6.75
N PRO A 251 14.09 -9.23 7.08
CA PRO A 251 13.48 -10.57 7.17
C PRO A 251 12.54 -10.76 8.38
N PHE A 252 11.52 -11.61 8.29
CA PHE A 252 10.61 -11.97 9.40
C PHE A 252 11.36 -12.66 10.56
N SER A 253 12.53 -13.24 10.29
CA SER A 253 13.39 -13.90 11.25
C SER A 253 14.30 -12.97 12.06
N THR A 254 14.32 -11.65 11.79
CA THR A 254 15.22 -10.70 12.45
C THR A 254 14.51 -9.76 13.42
N THR A 255 15.14 -9.45 14.55
CA THR A 255 14.61 -8.48 15.53
C THR A 255 15.02 -7.04 15.25
N ASN A 256 16.22 -6.83 14.71
CA ASN A 256 16.75 -5.48 14.45
C ASN A 256 16.92 -5.23 12.95
N PRO A 257 16.78 -3.98 12.47
CA PRO A 257 17.16 -3.64 11.12
C PRO A 257 18.67 -3.76 10.91
N ILE A 258 19.04 -3.80 9.64
CA ILE A 258 20.41 -4.01 9.16
C ILE A 258 21.37 -2.91 9.64
N ASP A 259 20.93 -1.66 9.67
CA ASP A 259 21.83 -0.50 9.80
C ASP A 259 22.11 -0.10 11.24
N ASN A 260 21.13 -0.19 12.13
CA ASN A 260 21.29 0.16 13.55
C ASN A 260 20.26 -0.61 14.38
N PRO A 261 20.58 -1.06 15.60
CA PRO A 261 19.56 -1.52 16.53
C PRO A 261 18.61 -0.35 16.81
N LEU A 262 17.31 -0.57 16.62
CA LEU A 262 16.29 0.40 17.00
C LEU A 262 16.25 0.51 18.54
N PRO A 263 15.76 1.62 19.12
CA PRO A 263 15.43 1.67 20.54
C PRO A 263 14.57 0.45 20.91
N GLU A 264 14.77 -0.15 22.09
CA GLU A 264 14.22 -1.47 22.44
C GLU A 264 12.71 -1.60 22.20
N ILE A 265 11.93 -0.57 22.52
CA ILE A 265 10.48 -0.55 22.28
C ILE A 265 10.13 -0.60 20.78
N VAL A 266 10.92 0.06 19.95
CA VAL A 266 10.76 0.09 18.49
C VAL A 266 11.28 -1.21 17.87
N ALA A 267 12.39 -1.75 18.38
CA ALA A 267 12.89 -3.07 17.99
C ALA A 267 11.89 -4.19 18.30
N LYS A 268 11.14 -4.06 19.42
CA LYS A 268 10.07 -5.00 19.76
C LYS A 268 8.93 -4.93 18.75
N LEU A 269 8.44 -3.73 18.42
CA LEU A 269 7.35 -3.55 17.44
C LEU A 269 7.65 -4.17 16.06
N PHE A 270 8.89 -4.05 15.59
CA PHE A 270 9.32 -4.60 14.30
C PHE A 270 10.11 -5.90 14.43
N GLY A 271 10.05 -6.54 15.60
CA GLY A 271 10.84 -7.71 15.92
C GLY A 271 10.33 -8.97 15.23
N ALA A 272 11.16 -10.02 15.23
CA ALA A 272 10.79 -11.30 14.62
C ALA A 272 9.50 -11.88 15.22
N GLU A 273 9.32 -11.71 16.54
CA GLU A 273 8.12 -12.14 17.26
C GLU A 273 6.84 -11.47 16.71
N ASN A 274 6.83 -10.15 16.62
CA ASN A 274 5.68 -9.40 16.13
C ASN A 274 5.41 -9.63 14.65
N LYS A 275 6.47 -9.74 13.82
CA LYS A 275 6.34 -10.10 12.40
C LYS A 275 5.72 -11.48 12.21
N MET A 276 6.19 -12.48 12.96
CA MET A 276 5.60 -13.82 12.91
C MET A 276 4.18 -13.86 13.48
N ARG A 277 3.90 -13.13 14.56
CA ARG A 277 2.55 -13.01 15.11
C ARG A 277 1.57 -12.44 14.08
N TRP A 278 1.99 -11.43 13.32
CA TRP A 278 1.19 -10.87 12.24
C TRP A 278 0.91 -11.87 11.12
N ALA A 279 1.96 -12.50 10.56
CA ALA A 279 1.78 -13.50 9.50
C ALA A 279 0.83 -14.61 9.96
N ASN A 280 1.03 -15.09 11.19
CA ASN A 280 0.20 -16.14 11.78
C ASN A 280 -1.24 -15.69 12.03
N ALA A 281 -1.50 -14.41 12.32
CA ALA A 281 -2.86 -13.90 12.42
C ALA A 281 -3.58 -14.05 11.08
N PHE A 282 -2.99 -13.62 9.97
CA PHE A 282 -3.59 -13.79 8.64
C PHE A 282 -3.65 -15.25 8.19
N PHE A 283 -2.69 -16.09 8.59
CA PHE A 283 -2.80 -17.52 8.37
C PHE A 283 -3.99 -18.12 9.13
N LYS A 284 -4.19 -17.74 10.39
CA LYS A 284 -5.33 -18.19 11.20
C LYS A 284 -6.67 -17.76 10.59
N LEU A 285 -6.81 -16.49 10.22
CA LEU A 285 -8.02 -15.95 9.60
C LEU A 285 -8.39 -16.68 8.30
N ASN A 286 -7.38 -17.11 7.54
CA ASN A 286 -7.58 -17.75 6.24
C ASN A 286 -7.46 -19.28 6.29
N HIS A 287 -7.45 -19.89 7.48
CA HIS A 287 -7.31 -21.33 7.70
C HIS A 287 -6.08 -21.94 7.01
N ILE A 288 -4.96 -21.21 7.05
CA ILE A 288 -3.65 -21.62 6.54
C ILE A 288 -2.84 -22.17 7.71
N LYS A 289 -2.05 -23.22 7.45
CA LYS A 289 -1.08 -23.74 8.41
C LYS A 289 -0.07 -22.65 8.81
N HIS A 290 0.04 -22.40 10.11
CA HIS A 290 0.95 -21.42 10.70
C HIS A 290 2.03 -22.09 11.56
N TYR A 291 3.06 -21.32 11.93
CA TYR A 291 4.24 -21.84 12.62
C TYR A 291 4.65 -20.92 13.77
N SER A 292 5.10 -21.48 14.88
CA SER A 292 5.75 -20.70 15.93
C SER A 292 7.01 -19.99 15.41
N LEU A 293 7.45 -18.95 16.12
CA LEU A 293 8.71 -18.28 15.81
C LEU A 293 9.88 -19.28 15.83
N GLU A 294 9.94 -20.17 16.82
CA GLU A 294 11.01 -21.18 16.95
C GLU A 294 11.06 -22.12 15.73
N GLU A 295 9.91 -22.67 15.32
CA GLU A 295 9.83 -23.52 14.12
C GLU A 295 10.27 -22.77 12.86
N ASN A 296 9.86 -21.50 12.72
CA ASN A 296 10.26 -20.67 11.59
C ASN A 296 11.78 -20.45 11.56
N LEU A 297 12.39 -20.05 12.68
CA LEU A 297 13.83 -19.84 12.79
C LEU A 297 14.63 -21.12 12.55
N ALA A 298 14.18 -22.25 13.09
CA ALA A 298 14.80 -23.55 12.89
C ALA A 298 14.76 -24.00 11.42
N HIS A 299 13.70 -23.64 10.68
CA HIS A 299 13.56 -23.91 9.25
C HIS A 299 14.42 -22.97 8.40
N VAL A 300 14.26 -21.65 8.57
CA VAL A 300 14.92 -20.62 7.74
C VAL A 300 16.45 -20.66 7.91
N SER A 301 16.97 -21.07 9.07
CA SER A 301 18.42 -21.24 9.28
C SER A 301 19.06 -22.38 8.47
N LYS A 302 18.25 -23.28 7.89
CA LYS A 302 18.72 -24.48 7.17
C LYS A 302 18.24 -24.55 5.72
N THR A 303 17.31 -23.68 5.32
CA THR A 303 16.77 -23.69 3.97
C THR A 303 17.81 -23.26 2.95
N ASP A 304 17.72 -23.79 1.74
CA ASP A 304 18.49 -23.33 0.59
C ASP A 304 17.69 -22.43 -0.35
N ASP A 305 16.38 -22.27 -0.11
CA ASP A 305 15.50 -21.43 -0.91
C ASP A 305 15.83 -19.94 -0.74
N GLU A 306 16.07 -19.24 -1.85
CA GLU A 306 16.46 -17.82 -1.87
C GLU A 306 15.33 -16.90 -1.36
N VAL A 307 14.06 -17.22 -1.66
CA VAL A 307 12.91 -16.44 -1.19
C VAL A 307 12.79 -16.56 0.33
N GLU A 308 12.86 -17.78 0.87
CA GLU A 308 12.79 -18.00 2.33
C GLU A 308 13.95 -17.31 3.07
N LYS A 309 15.16 -17.30 2.49
CA LYS A 309 16.32 -16.58 3.05
C LYS A 309 16.10 -15.07 3.09
N ILE A 310 15.57 -14.49 2.01
CA ILE A 310 15.35 -13.04 1.90
C ILE A 310 14.18 -12.58 2.76
N ILE A 311 13.03 -13.24 2.66
CA ILE A 311 11.82 -12.85 3.39
C ILE A 311 11.93 -13.26 4.86
N GLY A 312 12.68 -14.32 5.19
CA GLY A 312 12.91 -14.75 6.58
C GLY A 312 11.73 -15.50 7.19
N ILE A 313 10.87 -16.08 6.35
CA ILE A 313 9.72 -16.88 6.76
C ILE A 313 9.69 -18.17 5.94
N LYS A 314 9.19 -19.26 6.54
CA LYS A 314 8.89 -20.50 5.84
C LYS A 314 7.77 -20.28 4.83
N VAL A 315 7.95 -20.75 3.60
CA VAL A 315 7.05 -20.51 2.47
C VAL A 315 6.45 -21.83 1.98
N GLN A 316 5.16 -21.84 1.62
CA GLN A 316 4.52 -23.02 1.02
C GLN A 316 4.83 -23.15 -0.47
N HIS A 317 4.76 -22.03 -1.20
CA HIS A 317 5.14 -21.95 -2.60
C HIS A 317 5.95 -20.67 -2.85
N SER A 318 7.24 -20.84 -3.18
CA SER A 318 8.17 -19.76 -3.48
C SER A 318 8.33 -19.58 -4.99
N LYS A 319 8.51 -18.33 -5.43
CA LYS A 319 8.83 -18.02 -6.83
C LYS A 319 9.67 -16.75 -6.92
N ILE A 320 10.55 -16.68 -7.91
CA ILE A 320 11.25 -15.44 -8.28
C ILE A 320 10.81 -15.04 -9.69
N THR A 321 10.36 -13.80 -9.85
CA THR A 321 10.10 -13.19 -11.18
C THR A 321 11.01 -12.00 -11.40
N TYR A 322 11.08 -11.55 -12.66
CA TYR A 322 11.76 -10.33 -13.06
C TYR A 322 10.75 -9.42 -13.76
N GLU A 323 10.54 -8.23 -13.21
CA GLU A 323 9.64 -7.21 -13.75
C GLU A 323 10.37 -5.88 -13.80
N MET A 324 10.36 -5.22 -14.96
CA MET A 324 11.12 -3.98 -15.22
C MET A 324 12.61 -4.09 -14.81
N GLY A 325 13.21 -5.27 -15.04
CA GLY A 325 14.60 -5.56 -14.69
C GLY A 325 14.88 -5.86 -13.21
N GLN A 326 13.86 -5.83 -12.32
CA GLN A 326 14.03 -6.04 -10.88
C GLN A 326 13.48 -7.41 -10.43
N LYS A 327 14.23 -8.11 -9.58
CA LYS A 327 13.77 -9.36 -8.96
C LYS A 327 12.59 -9.09 -8.02
N HIS A 328 11.58 -9.94 -8.09
CA HIS A 328 10.46 -10.01 -7.14
C HIS A 328 10.49 -11.38 -6.48
N TYR A 329 10.58 -11.40 -5.15
CA TYR A 329 10.57 -12.62 -4.33
C TYR A 329 9.14 -12.87 -3.84
N TRP A 330 8.51 -13.94 -4.30
CA TRP A 330 7.13 -14.29 -4.02
C TRP A 330 7.04 -15.40 -2.98
N ALA A 331 6.29 -15.16 -1.92
CA ALA A 331 5.87 -16.16 -0.96
C ALA A 331 4.35 -16.28 -0.99
N GLU A 332 3.85 -17.46 -1.33
CA GLU A 332 2.41 -17.73 -1.46
C GLU A 332 1.95 -18.79 -0.47
N TYR A 333 0.76 -18.58 0.08
CA TYR A 333 0.16 -19.43 1.08
C TYR A 333 -1.31 -19.70 0.73
N SER A 334 -1.67 -20.97 0.79
CA SER A 334 -3.01 -21.47 0.46
C SER A 334 -3.61 -22.23 1.63
N ASP A 335 -4.94 -22.28 1.68
CA ASP A 335 -5.65 -23.17 2.58
C ASP A 335 -5.59 -24.63 2.09
N ASP A 336 -6.17 -25.55 2.86
CA ASP A 336 -6.18 -26.99 2.53
C ASP A 336 -6.94 -27.32 1.22
N SER A 337 -7.73 -26.38 0.68
CA SER A 337 -8.39 -26.54 -0.62
C SER A 337 -7.50 -26.14 -1.80
N GLY A 338 -6.35 -25.50 -1.53
CA GLY A 338 -5.45 -24.96 -2.53
C GLY A 338 -5.79 -23.53 -2.97
N LEU A 339 -6.72 -22.84 -2.28
CA LEU A 339 -7.02 -21.44 -2.56
C LEU A 339 -5.95 -20.55 -1.92
N CYS A 340 -5.18 -19.84 -2.74
CA CYS A 340 -4.18 -18.90 -2.26
C CYS A 340 -4.86 -17.65 -1.67
N LEU A 341 -4.65 -17.41 -0.38
CA LEU A 341 -5.33 -16.36 0.40
C LEU A 341 -4.35 -15.38 1.06
N VAL A 342 -3.07 -15.74 1.19
CA VAL A 342 -2.04 -14.83 1.68
C VAL A 342 -0.84 -14.85 0.74
N LYS A 343 -0.36 -13.67 0.35
CA LYS A 343 0.85 -13.48 -0.46
C LYS A 343 1.76 -12.43 0.15
N TYR A 344 3.07 -12.63 -0.01
CA TYR A 344 4.07 -11.59 0.19
C TYR A 344 4.94 -11.47 -1.06
N ILE A 345 5.22 -10.23 -1.46
CA ILE A 345 6.11 -9.92 -2.58
C ILE A 345 7.12 -8.89 -2.10
N TYR A 346 8.40 -9.22 -2.18
CA TYR A 346 9.46 -8.26 -1.88
C TYR A 346 10.28 -7.96 -3.13
N VAL A 347 10.44 -6.69 -3.43
CA VAL A 347 11.15 -6.20 -4.62
C VAL A 347 12.59 -5.91 -4.26
N ASP A 348 13.50 -6.46 -5.05
CA ASP A 348 14.92 -6.28 -4.85
C ASP A 348 15.36 -4.81 -5.03
N ASN A 349 16.43 -4.38 -4.35
CA ASN A 349 16.97 -3.00 -4.37
C ASN A 349 15.93 -1.87 -4.20
N LEU A 350 14.78 -2.15 -3.58
CA LEU A 350 13.74 -1.15 -3.33
C LEU A 350 13.80 -0.67 -1.87
N PRO A 351 13.88 0.64 -1.59
CA PRO A 351 13.87 1.19 -0.23
C PRO A 351 12.42 1.29 0.29
N HIS A 352 12.19 2.07 1.35
CA HIS A 352 10.83 2.30 1.87
C HIS A 352 10.02 3.23 0.95
N CYS A 353 9.51 2.69 -0.17
CA CYS A 353 8.65 3.41 -1.11
C CYS A 353 7.60 2.49 -1.74
N VAL A 354 6.53 3.09 -2.28
CA VAL A 354 5.52 2.36 -3.05
C VAL A 354 6.14 1.83 -4.36
N PRO A 355 6.18 0.50 -4.56
CA PRO A 355 6.58 -0.08 -5.83
C PRO A 355 5.66 0.38 -6.98
N PRO A 356 6.18 0.75 -8.18
CA PRO A 356 5.38 1.17 -9.33
C PRO A 356 4.33 0.14 -9.79
N ASN A 357 4.60 -1.14 -9.61
CA ASN A 357 3.67 -2.23 -9.94
C ASN A 357 2.84 -2.72 -8.74
N MET A 358 2.95 -2.10 -7.55
CA MET A 358 2.26 -2.55 -6.34
C MET A 358 0.76 -2.72 -6.56
N MET A 359 0.11 -1.73 -7.19
CA MET A 359 -1.32 -1.77 -7.46
C MET A 359 -1.70 -2.83 -8.50
N THR A 360 -0.87 -3.03 -9.53
CA THR A 360 -1.14 -4.06 -10.56
C THR A 360 -1.04 -5.46 -9.95
N LEU A 361 0.05 -5.76 -9.24
CA LEU A 361 0.25 -7.04 -8.55
C LEU A 361 -0.85 -7.29 -7.51
N GLY A 362 -1.20 -6.24 -6.77
CA GLY A 362 -2.30 -6.24 -5.81
C GLY A 362 -3.63 -6.62 -6.42
N TRP A 363 -4.00 -5.94 -7.50
CA TRP A 363 -5.28 -6.13 -8.14
C TRP A 363 -5.44 -7.51 -8.79
N GLU A 364 -4.39 -8.07 -9.37
CA GLU A 364 -4.39 -9.46 -9.89
C GLU A 364 -4.71 -10.50 -8.81
N PHE A 365 -4.42 -10.19 -7.55
CA PHE A 365 -4.81 -10.99 -6.41
C PHE A 365 -6.22 -10.63 -5.92
N LEU A 366 -6.44 -9.36 -5.58
CA LEU A 366 -7.67 -8.89 -4.91
C LEU A 366 -8.93 -9.08 -5.75
N SER A 367 -8.86 -8.85 -7.06
CA SER A 367 -10.03 -8.89 -7.97
C SER A 367 -10.73 -10.26 -8.04
N LYS A 368 -10.13 -11.30 -7.48
CA LYS A 368 -10.68 -12.67 -7.41
C LYS A 368 -11.65 -12.88 -6.25
N PHE A 369 -11.76 -11.91 -5.35
CA PHE A 369 -12.52 -12.05 -4.11
C PHE A 369 -13.71 -11.08 -4.07
N SER A 370 -14.79 -11.52 -3.43
CA SER A 370 -15.96 -10.70 -3.10
C SER A 370 -16.57 -11.20 -1.80
N ARG A 371 -17.34 -10.34 -1.13
CA ARG A 371 -18.19 -10.69 0.01
C ARG A 371 -19.57 -11.14 -0.47
N ASP A 372 -20.29 -11.80 0.42
CA ASP A 372 -21.73 -12.04 0.32
C ASP A 372 -22.40 -11.11 1.35
N PRO A 373 -22.69 -9.85 0.95
CA PRO A 373 -23.06 -8.76 1.87
C PRO A 373 -24.49 -8.85 2.43
#